data_AF-A0A7Y5AED3-F1
#
_entry.id   AF-A0A7Y5AED3-F1
#
_cell.length_a   1.000
_cell.length_b   1.000
_cell.length_c   1.000
_cell.angle_alpha   90.00
_cell.angle_beta   90.00
_cell.angle_gamma   90.00
#
_symmetry.space_group_name_H-M   'P 1'
#
loop_
_entity.id
_entity.type
_entity.pdbx_description
1 polymer ?
#
loop_
_entity_poly.entity_id
_entity_poly.type
_entity_poly.pdbx_seq_one_letter_code
_entity_poly.pdbx_strand_id
1 'polypeptide(L)' 'NGLGFSVQQVIDTARSVTGRQINTLDAPRRAGDPPRLVADASKAIDVLGWRPEFASLEEIVRHAWEWELQYPWSKCQG' A
#
# COMPACT_ATOMS: atom_id res chain seq x y z
N ASN A 1 -4.66 -11.42 -6.59
CA ASN A 1 -3.31 -11.99 -6.85
C ASN A 1 -2.50 -11.97 -5.57
N GLY A 2 -2.38 -13.11 -4.87
CA GLY A 2 -1.66 -13.24 -3.58
C GLY A 2 -0.13 -13.14 -3.70
N LEU A 3 0.37 -12.23 -4.52
CA LEU A 3 1.80 -12.10 -4.83
C LEU A 3 2.50 -10.99 -4.03
N GLY A 4 1.75 -10.16 -3.31
CA GLY A 4 2.27 -9.00 -2.61
C GLY A 4 2.91 -7.98 -3.57
N PHE A 5 3.26 -6.81 -3.03
CA PHE A 5 3.95 -5.77 -3.77
C PHE A 5 5.28 -5.48 -3.09
N SER A 6 6.33 -5.25 -3.88
CA SER A 6 7.60 -4.78 -3.32
C SER A 6 7.48 -3.33 -2.86
N VAL A 7 8.37 -2.91 -1.95
CA VAL A 7 8.43 -1.52 -1.49
C VAL A 7 8.61 -0.55 -2.66
N GLN A 8 9.45 -0.91 -3.65
CA GLN A 8 9.67 -0.09 -4.83
C GLN A 8 8.39 0.09 -5.67
N GLN A 9 7.60 -0.98 -5.87
CA GLN A 9 6.33 -0.88 -6.58
C GLN A 9 5.35 0.06 -5.87
N VAL A 10 5.29 0.02 -4.54
CA VAL A 10 4.47 0.93 -3.75
C VAL A 10 4.90 2.38 -3.94
N ILE A 11 6.21 2.67 -3.87
CA ILE A 11 6.76 4.01 -4.09
C ILE A 11 6.41 4.52 -5.49
N ASP A 12 6.61 3.72 -6.52
CA ASP A 12 6.37 4.14 -7.91
C ASP A 12 4.89 4.37 -8.20
N THR A 13 4.01 3.49 -7.68
CA THR A 13 2.57 3.72 -7.74
C THR A 13 2.17 4.98 -7.00
N ALA A 14 2.73 5.25 -5.81
CA ALA A 14 2.46 6.47 -5.06
C ALA A 14 2.90 7.73 -5.81
N ARG A 15 4.07 7.72 -6.46
CA ARG A 15 4.51 8.83 -7.33
C ARG A 15 3.53 9.07 -8.49
N SER A 16 3.10 7.99 -9.15
CA SER A 16 2.16 8.07 -10.26
C SER A 16 0.79 8.62 -9.84
N VAL A 17 0.21 8.09 -8.75
CA VAL A 17 -1.13 8.48 -8.27
C VAL A 17 -1.14 9.90 -7.71
N THR A 18 -0.12 10.29 -6.96
CA THR A 18 -0.07 11.61 -6.32
C THR A 18 0.39 12.72 -7.26
N GLY A 19 1.11 12.37 -8.33
CA GLY A 19 1.83 13.33 -9.18
C GLY A 19 2.94 14.09 -8.43
N ARG A 20 3.31 13.66 -7.22
CA ARG A 20 4.30 14.33 -6.37
C ARG A 20 5.63 13.59 -6.42
N GLN A 21 6.71 14.36 -6.27
CA GLN A 21 8.01 13.77 -5.99
C GLN A 21 8.04 13.24 -4.55
N ILE A 22 8.30 11.94 -4.44
CA ILE A 22 8.55 11.25 -3.18
C ILE A 22 10.03 10.92 -3.13
N ASN A 23 10.78 11.67 -2.31
CA ASN A 23 12.21 11.44 -2.14
C ASN A 23 12.44 10.18 -1.32
N THR A 24 13.27 9.28 -1.84
CA THR A 24 13.57 7.98 -1.23
C THR A 24 15.06 7.82 -1.07
N LEU A 25 15.49 7.30 0.08
CA LEU A 25 16.88 6.99 0.39
C LEU A 25 16.97 5.51 0.70
N ASP A 26 17.79 4.79 -0.06
CA ASP A 26 18.08 3.40 0.24
C ASP A 26 18.87 3.31 1.54
N ALA A 27 18.40 2.46 2.45
CA ALA A 27 19.02 2.22 3.73
C ALA A 27 19.20 0.71 3.95
N PRO A 28 20.14 0.29 4.81
CA PRO A 28 20.26 -1.11 5.20
C PRO A 28 18.93 -1.67 5.70
N ARG A 29 18.69 -2.97 5.48
CA ARG A 29 17.50 -3.65 6.02
C ARG A 29 17.45 -3.48 7.53
N ARG A 30 16.25 -3.24 8.06
CA ARG A 30 16.03 -3.26 9.51
C ARG A 30 16.25 -4.68 10.02
N ALA A 31 17.01 -4.82 11.09
CA ALA A 31 17.23 -6.11 11.73
C ALA A 31 15.87 -6.67 12.19
N GLY A 32 15.51 -7.86 11.72
CA GLY A 32 14.25 -8.54 12.08
C GLY A 32 13.19 -8.60 10.99
N ASP A 33 13.31 -7.84 9.90
CA ASP A 33 12.32 -7.89 8.81
C ASP A 33 12.59 -9.09 7.87
N PRO A 34 11.62 -10.01 7.65
CA PRO A 34 11.77 -11.05 6.65
C PRO A 34 11.80 -10.44 5.24
N PRO A 35 12.54 -11.02 4.28
CA PRO A 35 12.68 -10.46 2.93
C PRO A 35 11.36 -10.41 2.14
N ARG A 36 10.33 -11.16 2.57
CA ARG A 36 9.00 -11.17 1.96
C ARG A 36 7.96 -11.57 3.02
N LEU A 37 6.90 -10.79 3.14
CA LEU A 37 5.74 -11.11 3.97
C LEU A 37 4.48 -10.85 3.14
N VAL A 38 3.81 -11.92 2.71
CA VAL A 38 2.63 -11.86 1.85
C VAL A 38 1.56 -12.74 2.49
N ALA A 39 0.35 -12.19 2.64
CA ALA A 39 -0.80 -12.95 3.07
C ALA A 39 -1.37 -13.74 1.88
N ASP A 40 -1.55 -15.06 2.06
CA ASP A 40 -2.29 -15.90 1.13
C ASP A 40 -3.80 -15.79 1.43
N ALA A 41 -4.54 -15.17 0.53
CA ALA A 41 -5.97 -14.97 0.64
C ALA A 41 -6.80 -16.18 0.18
N SER A 42 -6.18 -17.23 -0.37
CA SER A 42 -6.86 -18.36 -1.03
C SER A 42 -7.88 -19.03 -0.11
N LYS A 43 -7.50 -19.26 1.16
CA LYS A 43 -8.40 -19.85 2.15
C LYS A 43 -9.66 -19.02 2.42
N ALA A 44 -9.56 -17.68 2.41
CA ALA A 44 -10.72 -16.81 2.61
C ALA A 44 -11.64 -16.81 1.38
N ILE A 45 -11.08 -16.88 0.17
CA ILE A 45 -11.83 -17.01 -1.07
C ILE A 45 -12.59 -18.34 -1.08
N ASP A 46 -11.91 -19.44 -0.77
CA ASP A 46 -12.47 -20.79 -0.84
C ASP A 46 -13.55 -21.04 0.22
N VAL A 47 -13.32 -20.59 1.45
CA VAL A 47 -14.21 -20.88 2.59
C VAL A 47 -15.36 -19.90 2.71
N LEU A 48 -15.11 -18.61 2.44
CA LEU A 48 -16.09 -17.54 2.66
C LEU A 48 -16.72 -17.04 1.35
N GLY A 49 -16.27 -17.51 0.19
CA GLY A 49 -16.66 -16.95 -1.10
C GLY A 49 -16.21 -15.50 -1.26
N TRP A 50 -15.26 -15.04 -0.44
CA TRP A 50 -14.83 -13.65 -0.42
C TRP A 50 -14.14 -13.28 -1.74
N ARG A 51 -14.54 -12.15 -2.33
CA ARG A 51 -13.94 -11.62 -3.56
C ARG A 51 -13.37 -10.24 -3.25
N PRO A 52 -12.04 -10.05 -3.25
CA PRO A 52 -11.46 -8.75 -3.04
C PRO A 52 -11.80 -7.84 -4.23
N GLU A 53 -12.62 -6.82 -3.99
CA GLU A 53 -13.02 -5.85 -5.02
C GLU A 53 -11.89 -4.85 -5.34
N PHE A 54 -11.05 -4.52 -4.35
CA PHE A 54 -9.93 -3.58 -4.49
C PHE A 54 -8.58 -4.29 -4.35
N ALA A 55 -8.25 -5.15 -5.30
CA ALA A 55 -6.97 -5.88 -5.31
C ALA A 55 -5.82 -5.12 -6.00
N SER A 56 -6.12 -4.00 -6.66
CA SER A 56 -5.12 -3.22 -7.37
C SER A 56 -4.36 -2.28 -6.42
N LEU A 57 -3.03 -2.26 -6.52
CA LEU A 57 -2.21 -1.37 -5.71
C LEU A 57 -2.54 0.10 -5.99
N GLU A 58 -2.86 0.42 -7.25
CA GLU A 58 -3.24 1.76 -7.68
C GLU A 58 -4.52 2.26 -6.99
N GLU A 59 -5.58 1.46 -6.92
CA GLU A 59 -6.80 1.87 -6.23
C GLU A 59 -6.60 2.00 -4.72
N ILE A 60 -5.82 1.10 -4.12
CA ILE A 60 -5.48 1.18 -2.69
C ILE A 60 -4.77 2.51 -2.41
N VAL A 61 -3.74 2.83 -3.19
CA VAL A 61 -2.95 4.07 -3.03
C VAL A 61 -3.81 5.30 -3.35
N ARG A 62 -4.69 5.24 -4.35
CA ARG A 62 -5.61 6.32 -4.71
C ARG A 62 -6.57 6.64 -3.57
N HIS A 63 -7.26 5.64 -3.01
CA HIS A 63 -8.17 5.85 -1.88
C HIS A 63 -7.44 6.42 -0.66
N ALA A 64 -6.24 5.92 -0.36
CA ALA A 64 -5.42 6.47 0.71
C ALA A 64 -5.07 7.94 0.45
N TRP A 65 -4.66 8.28 -0.77
CA TRP A 65 -4.32 9.66 -1.12
C TRP A 65 -5.52 10.62 -1.09
N GLU A 66 -6.69 10.17 -1.54
CA GLU A 66 -7.93 10.94 -1.45
C GLU A 66 -8.29 11.26 0.02
N TRP A 67 -8.13 10.28 0.91
CA TRP A 67 -8.30 10.47 2.35
C TRP A 67 -7.32 11.51 2.91
N GLU A 68 -6.03 11.38 2.59
CA GLU A 68 -4.97 12.31 3.00
C GLU A 68 -5.25 13.75 2.57
N LEU A 69 -5.80 13.95 1.37
CA LEU A 69 -6.20 15.27 0.86
C LEU A 69 -7.43 15.83 1.58
N GLN A 70 -8.38 14.97 1.95
CA GLN A 70 -9.59 15.37 2.64
C GLN A 70 -9.34 15.72 4.12
N TYR A 71 -8.41 15.01 4.76
CA TYR A 71 -8.08 15.15 6.16
C TYR A 71 -6.59 15.43 6.37
N PRO A 72 -6.09 16.63 5.98
CA PRO A 72 -4.70 16.97 6.17
C PRO A 72 -4.36 16.95 7.66
N TRP A 73 -3.36 16.15 8.02
CA TRP A 73 -2.88 15.93 9.39
C TRP A 73 -2.41 17.21 10.12
N SER A 74 -2.35 18.34 9.42
CA SER A 74 -2.12 19.67 10.00
C SER A 74 -3.32 20.23 10.79
N LYS A 75 -4.45 19.51 10.85
CA LYS A 75 -5.60 19.87 11.71
C LYS A 75 -5.72 18.98 12.95
N CYS A 76 -4.64 18.83 13.72
CA CYS A 76 -4.81 18.77 15.17
C CYS A 76 -5.13 20.20 15.65
N GLN A 77 -6.39 20.61 15.50
CA GLN A 77 -6.95 21.71 16.30
C GLN A 77 -7.47 21.08 17.59
N GLY A 78 -6.79 21.39 18.70
CA GLY A 78 -7.10 20.93 20.05
C GLY A 78 -5.85 20.67 20.84
#